data_AF-Q1QLS0-F1
#
_entry.id   AF-Q1QLS0-F1
#
_cell.length_a   1.000
_cell.length_b   1.000
_cell.length_c   1.000
_cell.angle_alpha   90.00
_cell.angle_beta   90.00
_cell.angle_gamma   90.00
#
_symmetry.space_group_name_H-M   'P 1'
#
loop_
_entity.id
_entity.type
_entity.pdbx_description
1 polymer ?
#
loop_
_entity_poly.entity_id
_entity_poly.type
_entity_poly.pdbx_seq_one_letter_code
_entity_poly.pdbx_strand_id
1 'polypeptide(L)'
;MKAAIASGLTDRQAYLTVPGAPSSAAWTRYLQNHPERAAEIAAVRRPQGRPSLDRIAANFDALIKLIEQGHSPVSAGKELGINGGRLTSYLLEHPSQRPAYVAAMQKRAKALGFRSTTIKGMPRRKDFTEAEFDAALVLIARSTAPDLATALRRADLPRNGSLQRRARNDPAFRSRLDRAYRAHGASTHYLRYIKDPTEPRMLLASLLRDNDFSAAFSRFKSQRYDRHDLAQEYCLAVLEGRLSKADLKKNKAMNDIRKRALGNSLAFTSLDAPSHGDGDSRYSVGDTIASPCGIHTY
;
A
#
# COMPACT_ATOMS: atom_id res chain seq x y z
N MET A 1 12.17 -46.72 10.71
CA MET A 1 11.79 -45.32 11.07
C MET A 1 11.08 -45.23 12.42
N LYS A 2 9.86 -45.75 12.60
CA LYS A 2 9.08 -45.65 13.86
C LYS A 2 9.85 -46.11 15.12
N ALA A 3 10.49 -47.28 15.06
CA ALA A 3 11.29 -47.82 16.18
C ALA A 3 12.52 -46.95 16.54
N ALA A 4 13.18 -46.36 15.55
CA ALA A 4 14.31 -45.46 15.77
C ALA A 4 13.88 -44.11 16.37
N ILE A 5 12.69 -43.61 16.00
CA ILE A 5 12.11 -42.40 16.61
C ILE A 5 11.63 -42.70 18.04
N ALA A 6 11.09 -43.91 18.28
CA ALA A 6 10.70 -44.39 19.61
C ALA A 6 11.86 -44.48 20.61
N SER A 7 13.06 -44.82 20.13
CA SER A 7 14.27 -44.86 20.94
C SER A 7 14.84 -43.47 21.26
N GLY A 8 14.18 -42.40 20.81
CA GLY A 8 14.51 -41.01 21.14
C GLY A 8 15.33 -40.26 20.09
N LEU A 9 15.64 -40.89 18.96
CA LEU A 9 16.36 -40.23 17.87
C LEU A 9 15.48 -39.19 17.18
N THR A 10 16.09 -38.06 16.80
CA THR A 10 15.44 -37.10 15.88
C THR A 10 15.18 -37.76 14.54
N ASP A 11 14.19 -37.29 13.78
CA ASP A 11 13.92 -37.78 12.41
C ASP A 11 15.21 -37.81 11.56
N ARG A 12 16.05 -36.77 11.70
CA ARG A 12 17.35 -36.67 11.02
C ARG A 12 18.31 -37.79 11.40
N GLN A 13 18.44 -38.09 12.69
CA GLN A 13 19.28 -39.18 13.18
C GLN A 13 18.70 -40.53 12.77
N ALA A 14 17.39 -40.70 12.84
CA ALA A 14 16.70 -41.92 12.44
C ALA A 14 16.96 -42.27 10.96
N TYR A 15 17.01 -41.29 10.04
CA TYR A 15 17.38 -41.52 8.64
C TYR A 15 18.81 -42.05 8.49
N LEU A 16 19.75 -41.49 9.25
CA LEU A 16 21.16 -41.84 9.14
C LEU A 16 21.46 -43.24 9.72
N THR A 17 20.62 -43.70 10.64
CA THR A 17 20.82 -44.98 11.36
C THR A 17 20.03 -46.16 10.79
N VAL A 18 18.95 -45.94 10.05
CA VAL A 18 18.09 -47.02 9.54
C VAL A 18 18.52 -47.40 8.12
N PRO A 19 19.03 -48.63 7.88
CA PRO A 19 19.41 -49.09 6.54
C PRO A 19 18.21 -49.04 5.58
N GLY A 20 18.41 -48.48 4.38
CA GLY A 20 17.36 -48.34 3.37
C GLY A 20 16.29 -47.30 3.70
N ALA A 21 16.53 -46.40 4.65
CA ALA A 21 15.58 -45.35 4.98
C ALA A 21 15.29 -44.42 3.77
N PRO A 22 14.02 -43.99 3.60
CA PRO A 22 13.69 -43.00 2.58
C PRO A 22 14.38 -41.67 2.87
N SER A 23 14.62 -40.87 1.82
CA SER A 23 15.19 -39.53 1.98
C SER A 23 14.33 -38.66 2.90
N SER A 24 14.94 -37.68 3.57
CA SER A 24 14.21 -36.79 4.48
C SER A 24 13.02 -36.09 3.83
N ALA A 25 13.14 -35.75 2.54
CA ALA A 25 12.06 -35.13 1.78
C ALA A 25 10.92 -36.13 1.50
N ALA A 26 11.26 -37.37 1.12
CA ALA A 26 10.28 -38.42 0.84
C ALA A 26 9.49 -38.82 2.10
N TRP A 27 10.15 -38.95 3.25
CA TRP A 27 9.48 -39.23 4.52
C TRP A 27 8.59 -38.08 5.00
N THR A 28 9.07 -36.84 4.88
CA THR A 28 8.25 -35.68 5.24
C THR A 28 6.99 -35.61 4.38
N ARG A 29 7.13 -35.81 3.07
CA ARG A 29 6.00 -35.85 2.13
C ARG A 29 5.06 -37.02 2.42
N TYR A 30 5.59 -38.19 2.79
CA TYR A 30 4.80 -39.34 3.21
C TYR A 30 3.95 -39.03 4.45
N LEU A 31 4.53 -38.44 5.50
CA LEU A 31 3.77 -38.07 6.71
C LEU A 31 2.74 -36.96 6.46
N GLN A 32 3.01 -36.05 5.52
CA GLN A 32 2.03 -35.03 5.11
C GLN A 32 0.83 -35.63 4.40
N ASN A 33 1.04 -36.68 3.60
CA ASN A 33 -0.02 -37.36 2.85
C ASN A 33 -0.78 -38.41 3.69
N HIS A 34 -0.24 -38.80 4.86
CA HIS A 34 -0.79 -39.82 5.75
C HIS A 34 -0.89 -39.29 7.20
N PRO A 35 -1.89 -38.44 7.51
CA PRO A 35 -2.03 -37.78 8.80
C PRO A 35 -2.19 -38.76 9.98
N GLU A 36 -2.82 -39.92 9.76
CA GLU A 36 -2.93 -41.01 10.73
C GLU A 36 -1.55 -41.57 11.13
N ARG A 37 -0.65 -41.74 10.16
CA ARG A 37 0.72 -42.18 10.42
C ARG A 37 1.56 -41.07 11.06
N ALA A 38 1.30 -39.81 10.70
CA ALA A 38 1.92 -38.68 11.38
C ALA A 38 1.53 -38.62 12.87
N ALA A 39 0.26 -38.88 13.21
CA ALA A 39 -0.22 -38.94 14.59
C ALA A 39 0.43 -40.11 15.36
N GLU A 40 0.53 -41.30 14.75
CA GLU A 40 1.21 -42.44 15.37
C GLU A 40 2.70 -42.17 15.64
N ILE A 41 3.40 -41.50 14.72
CA ILE A 41 4.80 -41.13 14.91
C ILE A 41 4.93 -40.04 15.99
N ALA A 42 4.02 -39.07 16.01
CA ALA A 42 3.98 -38.03 17.02
C ALA A 42 3.73 -38.58 18.43
N ALA A 43 2.87 -39.59 18.58
CA ALA A 43 2.57 -40.22 19.87
C ALA A 43 3.78 -40.99 20.44
N VAL A 44 4.64 -41.51 19.58
CA VAL A 44 5.83 -42.29 19.98
C VAL A 44 7.09 -41.41 20.12
N ARG A 45 7.02 -40.15 19.68
CA ARG A 45 8.06 -39.16 19.97
C ARG A 45 8.06 -38.88 21.47
N ARG A 46 9.15 -39.28 22.14
CA ARG A 46 9.42 -38.76 23.48
C ARG A 46 9.51 -37.24 23.41
N PRO A 47 9.01 -36.50 24.42
CA PRO A 47 9.23 -35.07 24.50
C PRO A 47 10.75 -34.85 24.57
N GLN A 48 11.34 -34.50 23.44
CA GLN A 48 12.72 -34.07 23.42
C GLN A 48 12.72 -32.75 24.19
N GLY A 49 13.33 -32.75 25.39
CA GLY A 49 13.73 -31.51 26.06
C GLY A 49 14.39 -30.61 25.03
N ARG A 50 14.18 -29.30 25.12
CA ARG A 50 14.65 -28.38 24.08
C ARG A 50 16.12 -28.13 24.35
N PRO A 51 17.07 -28.88 23.73
CA PRO A 51 18.43 -28.98 24.26
C PRO A 51 19.16 -27.64 24.16
N SER A 52 18.71 -26.77 23.25
CA SER A 52 19.19 -25.39 23.12
C SER A 52 18.72 -24.48 24.26
N LEU A 53 17.48 -24.61 24.73
CA LEU A 53 16.95 -23.83 25.85
C LEU A 53 17.46 -24.37 27.18
N ASP A 54 17.57 -25.70 27.32
CA ASP A 54 18.09 -26.33 28.53
C ASP A 54 19.57 -25.96 28.75
N ARG A 55 20.36 -25.89 27.67
CA ARG A 55 21.74 -25.38 27.71
C ARG A 55 21.83 -23.89 28.00
N ILE A 56 20.86 -23.08 27.56
CA ILE A 56 20.78 -21.66 27.95
C ILE A 56 20.46 -21.56 29.43
N ALA A 57 19.51 -22.35 29.95
CA ALA A 57 19.17 -22.36 31.37
C ALA A 57 20.38 -22.71 32.25
N ALA A 58 21.12 -23.76 31.88
CA ALA A 58 22.31 -24.19 32.60
C ALA A 58 23.46 -23.17 32.58
N ASN A 59 23.51 -22.28 31.58
CA ASN A 59 24.58 -21.30 31.41
C ASN A 59 24.09 -19.85 31.51
N PHE A 60 22.88 -19.63 32.07
CA PHE A 60 22.23 -18.33 32.00
C PHE A 60 23.06 -17.23 32.66
N ASP A 61 23.57 -17.49 33.88
CA ASP A 61 24.37 -16.51 34.62
C ASP A 61 25.70 -16.19 33.93
N ALA A 62 26.36 -17.20 33.35
CA ALA A 62 27.59 -17.02 32.59
C ALA A 62 27.32 -16.18 31.31
N LEU A 63 26.21 -16.45 30.64
CA LEU A 63 25.78 -15.73 29.45
C LEU A 63 25.45 -14.27 29.78
N ILE A 64 24.77 -14.02 30.90
CA ILE A 64 24.47 -12.66 31.39
C ILE A 64 25.76 -11.89 31.69
N LYS A 65 26.74 -12.50 32.36
CA LYS A 65 28.04 -11.86 32.64
C LYS A 65 28.78 -11.43 31.37
N LEU A 66 28.82 -12.30 30.34
CA LEU A 66 29.44 -11.95 29.05
C LEU A 66 28.70 -10.79 28.35
N ILE A 67 27.37 -10.76 28.45
CA ILE A 67 26.56 -9.65 27.92
C ILE A 67 26.92 -8.35 28.63
N GLU A 68 27.03 -8.35 29.97
CA GLU A 68 27.43 -7.17 30.74
C GLU A 68 28.79 -6.60 30.30
N GLN A 69 29.71 -7.48 29.88
CA GLN A 69 31.05 -7.13 29.40
C GLN A 69 31.08 -6.57 27.96
N GLY A 70 29.96 -6.56 27.24
CA GLY A 70 29.90 -6.02 25.87
C GLY A 70 29.43 -7.02 24.81
N HIS A 71 29.40 -8.31 25.12
CA HIS A 71 29.11 -9.35 24.12
C HIS A 71 27.63 -9.29 23.71
N SER A 72 27.34 -9.49 22.42
CA SER A 72 25.96 -9.73 21.99
C SER A 72 25.48 -11.11 22.49
N PRO A 73 24.17 -11.36 22.60
CA PRO A 73 23.66 -12.68 22.96
C PRO A 73 24.21 -13.82 22.08
N VAL A 74 24.39 -13.56 20.78
CA VAL A 74 24.93 -14.55 19.82
C VAL A 74 26.41 -14.81 20.06
N SER A 75 27.22 -13.76 20.29
CA SER A 75 28.65 -13.90 20.54
C SER A 75 28.93 -14.52 21.92
N ALA A 76 28.20 -14.12 22.96
CA ALA A 76 28.26 -14.73 24.29
C ALA A 76 27.86 -16.22 24.24
N GLY A 77 26.82 -16.56 23.47
CA GLY A 77 26.45 -17.94 23.24
C GLY A 77 27.54 -18.75 22.56
N LYS A 78 28.19 -18.19 21.53
CA LYS A 78 29.31 -18.86 20.83
C LYS A 78 30.47 -19.17 21.77
N GLU A 79 30.81 -18.24 22.66
CA GLU A 79 31.87 -18.38 23.66
C GLU A 79 31.57 -19.48 24.70
N LEU A 80 30.29 -19.64 25.04
CA LEU A 80 29.81 -20.69 25.95
C LEU A 80 29.45 -22.01 25.25
N GLY A 81 29.69 -22.13 23.93
CA GLY A 81 29.32 -23.33 23.17
C GLY A 81 27.81 -23.59 23.06
N ILE A 82 26.98 -22.54 23.21
CA ILE A 82 25.51 -22.61 23.18
C ILE A 82 24.90 -21.71 22.10
N ASN A 83 23.66 -21.98 21.71
CA ASN A 83 22.97 -21.16 20.73
C ASN A 83 22.33 -19.92 21.37
N GLY A 84 23.13 -18.87 21.56
CA GLY A 84 22.66 -17.60 22.14
C GLY A 84 21.59 -16.87 21.33
N GLY A 85 21.38 -17.20 20.05
CA GLY A 85 20.27 -16.69 19.24
C GLY A 85 18.88 -17.16 19.72
N ARG A 86 18.83 -18.22 20.54
CA ARG A 86 17.58 -18.73 21.15
C ARG A 86 17.26 -18.10 22.51
N LEU A 87 18.10 -17.18 23.01
CA LEU A 87 17.90 -16.52 24.30
C LEU A 87 16.54 -15.81 24.41
N THR A 88 16.08 -15.16 23.34
CA THR A 88 14.76 -14.51 23.32
C THR A 88 13.63 -15.53 23.53
N SER A 89 13.72 -16.71 22.90
CA SER A 89 12.75 -17.79 23.11
C SER A 89 12.77 -18.31 24.54
N TYR A 90 13.95 -18.45 25.14
CA TYR A 90 14.11 -18.84 26.54
C TYR A 90 13.45 -17.84 27.49
N LEU A 91 13.72 -16.54 27.32
CA LEU A 91 13.16 -15.46 28.12
C LEU A 91 11.64 -15.29 27.96
N LEU A 92 11.08 -15.67 26.81
CA LEU A 92 9.63 -15.72 26.64
C LEU A 92 9.00 -16.75 27.57
N GLU A 93 9.64 -17.91 27.74
CA GLU A 93 9.18 -19.02 28.59
C GLU A 93 9.55 -18.84 30.07
N HIS A 94 10.50 -17.97 30.37
CA HIS A 94 10.98 -17.71 31.74
C HIS A 94 10.90 -16.20 32.07
N PRO A 95 9.69 -15.66 32.30
CA PRO A 95 9.51 -14.22 32.52
C PRO A 95 10.28 -13.67 33.72
N SER A 96 10.51 -14.50 34.76
CA SER A 96 11.24 -14.15 35.97
C SER A 96 12.71 -13.77 35.72
N GLN A 97 13.30 -14.22 34.62
CA GLN A 97 14.70 -13.96 34.28
C GLN A 97 14.90 -12.75 33.34
N ARG A 98 13.80 -12.18 32.82
CA ARG A 98 13.84 -10.98 31.97
C ARG A 98 14.47 -9.77 32.65
N PRO A 99 14.21 -9.48 33.94
CA PRO A 99 14.83 -8.34 34.61
C PRO A 99 16.36 -8.40 34.62
N ALA A 100 16.93 -9.58 34.89
CA ALA A 100 18.38 -9.80 34.87
C ALA A 100 18.97 -9.55 33.47
N TYR A 101 18.31 -10.04 32.42
CA TYR A 101 18.71 -9.77 31.04
C TYR A 101 18.63 -8.29 30.65
N VAL A 102 17.58 -7.59 31.07
CA VAL A 102 17.43 -6.14 30.80
C VAL A 102 18.53 -5.34 31.50
N ALA A 103 18.82 -5.64 32.77
CA ALA A 103 19.92 -5.02 33.51
C ALA A 103 21.27 -5.27 32.82
N ALA A 104 21.50 -6.49 32.34
CA ALA A 104 22.71 -6.84 31.62
C ALA A 104 22.87 -6.06 30.30
N MET A 105 21.79 -5.91 29.54
CA MET A 105 21.78 -5.12 28.31
C MET A 105 22.00 -3.62 28.55
N GLN A 106 21.55 -3.08 29.69
CA GLN A 106 21.84 -1.70 30.10
C GLN A 106 23.33 -1.51 30.41
N LYS A 107 23.92 -2.43 31.17
CA LYS A 107 25.37 -2.43 31.44
C LYS A 107 26.19 -2.58 30.16
N ARG A 108 25.78 -3.49 29.27
CA ARG A 108 26.35 -3.65 27.93
C ARG A 108 26.33 -2.35 27.13
N ALA A 109 25.19 -1.65 27.15
CA ALA A 109 25.05 -0.39 26.43
C ALA A 109 26.03 0.67 26.96
N LYS A 110 26.20 0.75 28.28
CA LYS A 110 27.20 1.61 28.92
C LYS A 110 28.63 1.22 28.55
N ALA A 111 28.96 -0.07 28.60
CA ALA A 111 30.30 -0.59 28.28
C ALA A 111 30.71 -0.30 26.83
N LEU A 112 29.76 -0.40 25.89
CA LEU A 112 30.00 -0.11 24.47
C LEU A 112 29.89 1.38 24.11
N GLY A 113 29.76 2.26 25.10
CA GLY A 113 29.65 3.70 24.86
C GLY A 113 28.38 4.10 24.09
N PHE A 114 27.37 3.23 24.03
CA PHE A 114 26.06 3.60 23.51
C PHE A 114 25.47 4.61 24.51
N ARG A 115 25.56 5.91 24.20
CA ARG A 115 24.78 6.97 24.85
C ARG A 115 23.38 6.43 24.99
N SER A 116 22.91 6.34 26.22
CA SER A 116 21.76 5.52 26.60
C SER A 116 20.76 5.42 25.46
N THR A 117 20.56 4.21 24.97
CA THR A 117 19.24 3.86 24.49
C THR A 117 18.33 3.85 25.72
N THR A 118 18.15 5.01 26.36
CA THR A 118 16.83 5.37 26.83
C THR A 118 16.00 5.05 25.62
N ILE A 119 15.24 3.97 25.68
CA ILE A 119 14.07 3.83 24.84
C ILE A 119 13.42 5.19 25.06
N LYS A 120 13.61 6.14 24.13
CA LYS A 120 12.81 7.36 24.11
C LYS A 120 11.44 6.74 24.12
N GLY A 121 10.77 6.75 25.28
CA GLY A 121 9.47 6.14 25.42
C GLY A 121 8.71 6.79 24.31
N MET A 122 8.46 6.03 23.23
CA MET A 122 7.92 6.65 22.02
C MET A 122 6.69 7.35 22.54
N PRO A 123 6.60 8.69 22.40
CA PRO A 123 5.60 9.47 23.11
C PRO A 123 4.29 8.74 22.93
N ARG A 124 3.71 8.31 24.06
CA ARG A 124 2.55 7.42 24.09
C ARG A 124 1.57 8.03 23.09
N ARG A 125 1.28 7.28 22.01
CA ARG A 125 0.51 7.82 20.88
C ARG A 125 -0.73 8.49 21.46
N LYS A 126 -0.94 9.78 21.17
CA LYS A 126 -2.11 10.54 21.64
C LYS A 126 -3.34 9.65 21.46
N ASP A 127 -4.01 9.36 22.56
CA ASP A 127 -5.28 8.65 22.54
C ASP A 127 -6.32 9.67 22.09
N PHE A 128 -6.82 9.47 20.88
CA PHE A 128 -7.78 10.38 20.27
C PHE A 128 -9.19 10.03 20.74
N THR A 129 -9.95 11.06 21.09
CA THR A 129 -11.35 10.96 21.46
C THR A 129 -12.22 10.66 20.24
N GLU A 130 -13.44 10.18 20.49
CA GLU A 130 -14.41 9.93 19.41
C GLU A 130 -14.73 11.20 18.61
N ALA A 131 -14.87 12.34 19.27
CA ALA A 131 -15.10 13.64 18.63
C ALA A 131 -13.95 14.04 17.69
N GLU A 132 -12.69 13.78 18.06
CA GLU A 132 -11.54 14.05 17.19
C GLU A 132 -11.51 13.15 15.95
N PHE A 133 -11.95 11.90 16.08
CA PHE A 133 -12.12 11.01 14.94
C PHE A 133 -13.23 11.47 14.00
N ASP A 134 -14.35 11.94 14.54
CA ASP A 134 -15.45 12.47 13.74
C ASP A 134 -15.07 13.79 13.07
N ALA A 135 -14.36 14.67 13.76
CA ALA A 135 -13.78 15.88 13.19
C ALA A 135 -12.79 15.55 12.05
N ALA A 136 -11.99 14.49 12.20
CA ALA A 136 -11.11 14.03 11.13
C ALA A 136 -11.90 13.57 9.91
N LEU A 137 -13.00 12.82 10.07
CA LEU A 137 -13.86 12.42 8.97
C LEU A 137 -14.46 13.61 8.22
N VAL A 138 -14.93 14.63 8.96
CA VAL A 138 -15.48 15.86 8.39
C VAL A 138 -14.40 16.63 7.62
N LEU A 139 -13.21 16.78 8.20
CA LEU A 139 -12.09 17.45 7.54
C LEU A 139 -11.69 16.70 6.27
N ILE A 140 -11.57 15.38 6.31
CA ILE A 140 -11.21 14.57 5.14
C ILE A 140 -12.26 14.77 4.03
N ALA A 141 -13.55 14.65 4.36
CA ALA A 141 -14.63 14.77 3.38
C ALA A 141 -14.69 16.15 2.70
N ARG A 142 -14.25 17.21 3.37
CA ARG A 142 -14.29 18.60 2.87
C ARG A 142 -12.94 19.13 2.36
N SER A 143 -11.85 18.41 2.62
CA SER A 143 -10.50 18.87 2.30
C SER A 143 -10.23 18.82 0.80
N THR A 144 -9.73 19.92 0.25
CA THR A 144 -9.18 19.99 -1.11
C THR A 144 -7.65 19.85 -1.13
N ALA A 145 -7.03 19.62 0.03
CA ALA A 145 -5.58 19.52 0.14
C ALA A 145 -5.06 18.22 -0.51
N PRO A 146 -4.01 18.28 -1.34
CA PRO A 146 -3.39 17.08 -1.92
C PRO A 146 -2.72 16.20 -0.86
N ASP A 147 -2.10 16.82 0.15
CA ASP A 147 -1.49 16.12 1.27
C ASP A 147 -2.41 16.14 2.50
N LEU A 148 -3.24 15.10 2.59
CA LEU A 148 -4.14 14.87 3.71
C LEU A 148 -3.38 14.66 5.05
N ALA A 149 -2.18 14.07 5.01
CA ALA A 149 -1.43 13.77 6.22
C ALA A 149 -0.91 15.06 6.88
N THR A 150 -0.52 16.05 6.08
CA THR A 150 -0.16 17.37 6.58
C THR A 150 -1.38 18.16 7.04
N ALA A 151 -2.51 18.09 6.32
CA ALA A 151 -3.75 18.75 6.73
C ALA A 151 -4.25 18.26 8.10
N LEU A 152 -4.31 16.94 8.31
CA LEU A 152 -4.70 16.34 9.60
C LEU A 152 -3.73 16.72 10.72
N ARG A 153 -2.42 16.80 10.42
CA ARG A 153 -1.40 17.19 11.40
C ARG A 153 -1.54 18.64 11.84
N ARG A 154 -1.80 19.56 10.91
CA ARG A 154 -1.99 20.99 11.22
C ARG A 154 -3.22 21.23 12.09
N ALA A 155 -4.24 20.38 11.95
CA ALA A 155 -5.45 20.41 12.77
C ALA A 155 -5.34 19.61 14.09
N ASP A 156 -4.16 19.04 14.40
CA ASP A 156 -3.94 18.14 15.56
C ASP A 156 -4.91 16.95 15.65
N LEU A 157 -5.31 16.42 14.48
CA LEU A 157 -6.28 15.33 14.33
C LEU A 157 -5.63 13.96 14.11
N PRO A 158 -6.38 12.86 14.32
CA PRO A 158 -5.88 11.50 14.08
C PRO A 158 -5.34 11.32 12.66
N ARG A 159 -4.07 10.91 12.58
CA ARG A 159 -3.42 10.62 11.29
C ARG A 159 -3.92 9.30 10.69
N ASN A 160 -3.63 9.09 9.41
CA ASN A 160 -4.06 7.89 8.67
C ASN A 160 -3.77 6.57 9.41
N GLY A 161 -2.60 6.43 10.05
CA GLY A 161 -2.28 5.23 10.84
C GLY A 161 -3.27 4.97 12.00
N SER A 162 -3.71 6.03 12.71
CA SER A 162 -4.70 5.94 13.78
C SER A 162 -6.10 5.65 13.23
N LEU A 163 -6.47 6.29 12.13
CA LEU A 163 -7.75 6.07 11.43
C LEU A 163 -7.89 4.62 10.95
N GLN A 164 -6.87 4.09 10.27
CA GLN A 164 -6.87 2.70 9.79
C GLN A 164 -6.88 1.70 10.96
N ARG A 165 -6.20 2.01 12.07
CA ARG A 165 -6.26 1.17 13.28
C ARG A 165 -7.67 1.11 13.86
N ARG A 166 -8.36 2.25 14.00
CA ARG A 166 -9.76 2.29 14.45
C ARG A 166 -10.66 1.52 13.49
N ALA A 167 -10.50 1.74 12.18
CA ALA A 167 -11.30 1.09 11.14
C ALA A 167 -11.13 -0.44 11.07
N ARG A 168 -10.03 -1.01 11.57
CA ARG A 168 -9.87 -2.47 11.67
C ARG A 168 -10.72 -3.10 12.78
N ASN A 169 -10.95 -2.34 13.85
CA ASN A 169 -11.65 -2.83 15.04
C ASN A 169 -13.13 -2.41 15.05
N ASP A 170 -13.53 -1.44 14.21
CA ASP A 170 -14.86 -0.86 14.13
C ASP A 170 -15.33 -0.80 12.66
N PRO A 171 -16.15 -1.79 12.21
CA PRO A 171 -16.68 -1.83 10.86
C PRO A 171 -17.59 -0.64 10.51
N ALA A 172 -18.32 -0.08 11.48
CA ALA A 172 -19.16 1.08 11.25
C ALA A 172 -18.31 2.32 10.97
N PHE A 173 -17.24 2.52 11.74
CA PHE A 173 -16.26 3.58 11.48
C PHE A 173 -15.55 3.38 10.13
N ARG A 174 -15.24 2.15 9.73
CA ARG A 174 -14.66 1.84 8.41
C ARG A 174 -15.52 2.40 7.27
N SER A 175 -16.83 2.16 7.32
CA SER A 175 -17.77 2.64 6.29
C SER A 175 -17.80 4.17 6.18
N ARG A 176 -17.77 4.88 7.33
CA ARG A 176 -17.73 6.34 7.40
C ARG A 176 -16.40 6.89 6.86
N LEU A 177 -15.29 6.24 7.20
CA LEU A 177 -13.96 6.58 6.70
C LEU A 177 -13.84 6.41 5.20
N ASP A 178 -14.33 5.30 4.66
CA ASP A 178 -14.32 5.06 3.20
C ASP A 178 -15.19 6.08 2.45
N ARG A 179 -16.34 6.50 3.04
CA ARG A 179 -17.15 7.59 2.48
C ARG A 179 -16.41 8.91 2.46
N ALA A 180 -15.71 9.27 3.55
CA ALA A 180 -14.90 10.47 3.62
C ALA A 180 -13.77 10.47 2.58
N TYR A 181 -13.08 9.34 2.40
CA TYR A 181 -12.04 9.22 1.36
C TYR A 181 -12.57 9.30 -0.06
N ARG A 182 -13.78 8.77 -0.33
CA ARG A 182 -14.41 8.92 -1.65
C ARG A 182 -14.73 10.40 -1.94
N ALA A 183 -15.26 11.12 -0.96
CA ALA A 183 -15.52 12.57 -1.10
C ALA A 183 -14.22 13.36 -1.32
N HIS A 184 -13.18 13.09 -0.53
CA HIS A 184 -11.84 13.66 -0.72
C HIS A 184 -11.27 13.36 -2.11
N GLY A 185 -11.35 12.10 -2.54
CA GLY A 185 -10.90 11.63 -3.83
C GLY A 185 -11.62 12.35 -4.98
N ALA A 186 -12.94 12.53 -4.90
CA ALA A 186 -13.69 13.33 -5.87
C ALA A 186 -13.24 14.80 -5.86
N SER A 187 -13.07 15.39 -4.68
CA SER A 187 -12.67 16.79 -4.54
C SER A 187 -11.23 17.09 -4.99
N THR A 188 -10.34 16.09 -5.00
CA THR A 188 -8.92 16.25 -5.38
C THR A 188 -8.56 15.55 -6.69
N HIS A 189 -9.52 14.88 -7.33
CA HIS A 189 -9.29 14.11 -8.56
C HIS A 189 -8.64 14.96 -9.65
N TYR A 190 -9.06 16.23 -9.73
CA TYR A 190 -8.53 17.18 -10.69
C TYR A 190 -7.03 17.50 -10.50
N LEU A 191 -6.50 17.41 -9.27
CA LEU A 191 -5.10 17.67 -8.96
C LEU A 191 -4.16 16.67 -9.66
N ARG A 192 -4.64 15.47 -10.02
CA ARG A 192 -3.87 14.48 -10.79
C ARG A 192 -3.53 14.96 -12.19
N TYR A 193 -4.31 15.89 -12.73
CA TYR A 193 -4.09 16.48 -14.04
C TYR A 193 -3.25 17.76 -13.96
N ILE A 194 -2.77 18.16 -12.78
CA ILE A 194 -1.96 19.39 -12.55
C ILE A 194 -0.43 19.16 -12.71
N LYS A 195 0.03 18.03 -13.25
CA LYS A 195 1.48 17.76 -13.39
C LYS A 195 2.24 18.53 -14.50
N ASP A 196 1.57 19.03 -15.54
CA ASP A 196 2.21 19.74 -16.69
C ASP A 196 1.99 21.28 -16.69
N PRO A 197 2.96 22.14 -16.36
CA PRO A 197 2.73 23.56 -16.00
C PRO A 197 2.10 24.49 -17.08
N THR A 198 1.79 24.01 -18.28
CA THR A 198 1.40 24.82 -19.45
C THR A 198 -0.09 24.82 -19.81
N GLU A 199 -0.95 24.04 -19.14
CA GLU A 199 -2.40 24.01 -19.45
C GLU A 199 -3.24 24.88 -18.49
N PRO A 200 -4.28 25.60 -18.98
CA PRO A 200 -5.18 26.39 -18.14
C PRO A 200 -6.11 25.47 -17.32
N ARG A 201 -5.67 25.14 -16.09
CA ARG A 201 -6.19 23.98 -15.32
C ARG A 201 -7.23 24.24 -14.26
N MET A 202 -7.48 25.48 -13.88
CA MET A 202 -8.61 25.77 -12.99
C MET A 202 -9.95 25.46 -13.67
N LEU A 203 -10.06 25.76 -14.98
CA LEU A 203 -11.25 25.44 -15.76
C LEU A 203 -11.48 23.94 -15.86
N LEU A 204 -10.43 23.15 -16.17
CA LEU A 204 -10.54 21.70 -16.17
C LEU A 204 -10.90 21.16 -14.79
N ALA A 205 -10.33 21.73 -13.72
CA ALA A 205 -10.66 21.35 -12.36
C ALA A 205 -12.12 21.62 -11.99
N SER A 206 -12.68 22.76 -12.39
CA SER A 206 -14.10 23.06 -12.21
C SER A 206 -14.98 22.14 -13.04
N LEU A 207 -14.60 21.85 -14.29
CA LEU A 207 -15.34 20.95 -15.16
C LEU A 207 -15.35 19.51 -14.62
N LEU A 208 -14.25 19.03 -14.04
CA LEU A 208 -14.19 17.69 -13.43
C LEU A 208 -15.03 17.54 -12.15
N ARG A 209 -15.58 18.64 -11.59
CA ARG A 209 -16.59 18.54 -10.52
C ARG A 209 -17.96 18.16 -11.05
N ASP A 210 -18.21 18.41 -12.33
CA ASP A 210 -19.43 17.96 -12.98
C ASP A 210 -19.38 16.44 -13.22
N ASN A 211 -20.45 15.75 -12.82
CA ASN A 211 -20.51 14.29 -12.83
C ASN A 211 -20.53 13.71 -14.24
N ASP A 212 -21.11 14.43 -15.20
CA ASP A 212 -21.22 14.02 -16.59
C ASP A 212 -19.93 14.32 -17.35
N PHE A 213 -19.36 15.50 -17.15
CA PHE A 213 -18.06 15.86 -17.70
C PHE A 213 -16.98 14.92 -17.19
N SER A 214 -16.91 14.65 -15.88
CA SER A 214 -15.91 13.72 -15.33
C SER A 214 -16.07 12.29 -15.86
N ALA A 215 -17.32 11.84 -16.11
CA ALA A 215 -17.58 10.50 -16.65
C ALA A 215 -17.09 10.38 -18.10
N ALA A 216 -17.42 11.36 -18.95
CA ALA A 216 -16.96 11.40 -20.34
C ALA A 216 -15.45 11.62 -20.45
N PHE A 217 -14.90 12.56 -19.67
CA PHE A 217 -13.46 12.80 -19.64
C PHE A 217 -12.68 11.53 -19.27
N SER A 218 -13.19 10.71 -18.35
CA SER A 218 -12.56 9.41 -18.03
C SER A 218 -12.72 8.38 -19.15
N ARG A 219 -13.86 8.40 -19.86
CA ARG A 219 -14.15 7.48 -20.97
C ARG A 219 -13.21 7.70 -22.15
N PHE A 220 -12.92 8.97 -22.49
CA PHE A 220 -12.10 9.34 -23.64
C PHE A 220 -10.60 9.49 -23.35
N LYS A 221 -10.09 8.81 -22.31
CA LYS A 221 -8.69 8.92 -21.86
C LYS A 221 -7.64 8.61 -22.94
N SER A 222 -8.00 7.81 -23.96
CA SER A 222 -7.09 7.42 -25.05
C SER A 222 -7.04 8.44 -26.19
N GLN A 223 -8.02 9.33 -26.31
CA GLN A 223 -8.09 10.36 -27.35
C GLN A 223 -7.42 11.64 -26.84
N ARG A 224 -6.09 11.62 -26.69
CA ARG A 224 -5.34 12.68 -25.96
C ARG A 224 -5.67 14.10 -26.44
N TYR A 225 -5.71 14.31 -27.76
CA TYR A 225 -5.90 15.63 -28.36
C TYR A 225 -7.37 16.08 -28.35
N ASP A 226 -8.29 15.16 -28.60
CA ASP A 226 -9.72 15.48 -28.76
C ASP A 226 -10.54 15.27 -27.48
N ARG A 227 -9.87 14.94 -26.38
CA ARG A 227 -10.52 14.49 -25.14
C ARG A 227 -11.52 15.50 -24.59
N HIS A 228 -11.18 16.77 -24.69
CA HIS A 228 -11.97 17.87 -24.18
C HIS A 228 -13.24 18.06 -25.02
N ASP A 229 -13.10 18.09 -26.33
CA ASP A 229 -14.22 18.27 -27.27
C ASP A 229 -15.21 17.10 -27.16
N LEU A 230 -14.70 15.87 -27.06
CA LEU A 230 -15.52 14.68 -26.83
C LEU A 230 -16.27 14.71 -25.48
N ALA A 231 -15.63 15.24 -24.43
CA ALA A 231 -16.26 15.37 -23.12
C ALA A 231 -17.32 16.48 -23.10
N GLN A 232 -17.07 17.60 -23.80
CA GLN A 232 -18.01 18.71 -23.93
C GLN A 232 -19.24 18.31 -24.75
N GLU A 233 -19.06 17.65 -25.91
CA GLU A 233 -20.18 17.18 -26.72
C GLU A 233 -21.06 16.16 -25.99
N TYR A 234 -20.47 15.30 -25.17
CA TYR A 234 -21.27 14.44 -24.30
C TYR A 234 -22.12 15.25 -23.32
N CYS A 235 -21.55 16.27 -22.67
CA CYS A 235 -22.30 17.11 -21.73
C CYS A 235 -23.43 17.87 -22.45
N LEU A 236 -23.18 18.37 -23.66
CA LEU A 236 -24.21 18.98 -24.50
C LEU A 236 -25.34 18.00 -24.82
N ALA A 237 -25.00 16.77 -25.24
CA ALA A 237 -25.99 15.74 -25.52
C ALA A 237 -26.82 15.31 -24.30
N VAL A 238 -26.24 15.38 -23.10
CA VAL A 238 -26.98 15.17 -21.83
C VAL A 238 -27.92 16.34 -21.55
N LEU A 239 -27.45 17.59 -21.71
CA LEU A 239 -28.28 18.80 -21.52
C LEU A 239 -29.44 18.88 -22.54
N GLU A 240 -29.22 18.39 -23.76
CA GLU A 240 -30.26 18.24 -24.81
C GLU A 240 -31.24 17.09 -24.52
N GLY A 241 -31.04 16.30 -23.46
CA GLY A 241 -31.87 15.16 -23.10
C GLY A 241 -31.74 13.95 -24.04
N ARG A 242 -30.71 13.93 -24.91
CA ARG A 242 -30.50 12.89 -25.92
C ARG A 242 -29.76 11.68 -25.37
N LEU A 243 -28.86 11.90 -24.42
CA LEU A 243 -28.03 10.86 -23.80
C LEU A 243 -28.10 10.91 -22.28
N SER A 244 -27.82 9.75 -21.68
CA SER A 244 -27.60 9.59 -20.25
C SER A 244 -26.23 8.97 -19.98
N LYS A 245 -25.82 8.97 -18.71
CA LYS A 245 -24.61 8.30 -18.24
C LYS A 245 -24.54 6.81 -18.60
N ALA A 246 -25.68 6.13 -18.74
CA ALA A 246 -25.71 4.73 -19.15
C ALA A 246 -25.27 4.55 -20.62
N ASP A 247 -25.46 5.56 -21.46
CA ASP A 247 -25.21 5.50 -22.90
C ASP A 247 -23.72 5.65 -23.26
N LEU A 248 -22.88 6.16 -22.35
CA LEU A 248 -21.41 6.24 -22.52
C LEU A 248 -20.74 4.88 -22.80
N LYS A 249 -21.42 3.77 -22.48
CA LYS A 249 -20.95 2.40 -22.75
C LYS A 249 -21.41 1.87 -24.11
N LYS A 250 -22.36 2.54 -24.78
CA LYS A 250 -22.94 2.09 -26.06
C LYS A 250 -22.13 2.66 -27.23
N ASN A 251 -21.74 1.79 -28.15
CA ASN A 251 -20.97 2.19 -29.34
C ASN A 251 -21.72 3.22 -30.20
N LYS A 252 -23.05 3.09 -30.33
CA LYS A 252 -23.87 4.05 -31.09
C LYS A 252 -23.76 5.47 -30.55
N ALA A 253 -23.92 5.64 -29.24
CA ALA A 253 -23.79 6.95 -28.59
C ALA A 253 -22.37 7.51 -28.72
N MET A 254 -21.34 6.65 -28.61
CA MET A 254 -19.95 7.09 -28.81
C MET A 254 -19.65 7.56 -30.23
N ASN A 255 -20.18 6.86 -31.24
CA ASN A 255 -20.01 7.26 -32.63
C ASN A 255 -20.73 8.57 -32.92
N ASP A 256 -21.91 8.78 -32.33
CA ASP A 256 -22.66 10.03 -32.43
C ASP A 256 -21.88 11.20 -31.81
N ILE A 257 -21.39 11.04 -30.58
CA ILE A 257 -20.54 12.05 -29.90
C ILE A 257 -19.29 12.35 -30.73
N ARG A 258 -18.60 11.33 -31.24
CA ARG A 258 -17.39 11.52 -32.08
C ARG A 258 -17.71 12.26 -33.37
N LYS A 259 -18.80 11.90 -34.05
CA LYS A 259 -19.22 12.55 -35.29
C LYS A 259 -19.60 14.02 -35.08
N ARG A 260 -20.15 14.35 -33.91
CA ARG A 260 -20.46 15.73 -33.53
C ARG A 260 -19.22 16.53 -33.14
N ALA A 261 -18.36 15.94 -32.30
CA ALA A 261 -17.16 16.62 -31.78
C ALA A 261 -16.08 16.83 -32.83
N LEU A 262 -15.87 15.82 -33.68
CA LEU A 262 -14.75 15.79 -34.64
C LEU A 262 -15.22 16.04 -36.08
N GLY A 263 -16.52 16.31 -36.24
CA GLY A 263 -17.16 16.35 -37.54
C GLY A 263 -17.13 14.99 -38.27
N ASN A 264 -17.64 15.00 -39.50
CA ASN A 264 -17.18 14.06 -40.51
C ASN A 264 -15.93 14.71 -41.10
N SER A 265 -14.75 14.09 -40.98
CA SER A 265 -13.54 14.54 -41.69
C SER A 265 -13.69 14.59 -43.23
N LEU A 266 -14.83 14.16 -43.76
CA LEU A 266 -15.21 14.17 -45.17
C LEU A 266 -16.38 15.14 -45.51
N ALA A 267 -16.92 15.90 -44.55
CA ALA A 267 -18.07 16.76 -44.79
C ALA A 267 -17.67 18.24 -44.88
N PHE A 268 -17.45 18.71 -46.10
CA PHE A 268 -17.45 20.13 -46.42
C PHE A 268 -18.83 20.70 -46.07
N THR A 269 -18.93 21.61 -45.09
CA THR A 269 -20.21 22.15 -44.62
C THR A 269 -20.42 23.63 -44.96
N SER A 270 -19.36 24.41 -45.22
CA SER A 270 -19.46 25.80 -45.73
C SER A 270 -18.09 26.31 -46.18
N LEU A 271 -18.05 27.27 -47.13
CA LEU A 271 -16.86 28.07 -47.47
C LEU A 271 -16.44 29.03 -46.34
N ASP A 272 -17.36 29.30 -45.39
CA ASP A 272 -17.14 30.22 -44.26
C ASP A 272 -16.69 29.50 -42.97
N ALA A 273 -16.57 28.17 -42.99
CA ALA A 273 -16.09 27.41 -41.83
C ALA A 273 -14.57 27.25 -41.88
N PRO A 274 -13.81 27.52 -40.80
CA PRO A 274 -12.38 27.32 -40.79
C PRO A 274 -12.05 25.84 -41.04
N SER A 275 -11.26 25.59 -42.07
CA SER A 275 -10.71 24.27 -42.37
C SER A 275 -9.85 23.79 -41.20
N HIS A 276 -10.26 22.70 -40.55
CA HIS A 276 -9.41 21.98 -39.61
C HIS A 276 -8.55 21.00 -40.40
N GLY A 277 -7.45 21.51 -40.95
CA GLY A 277 -6.48 20.71 -41.71
C GLY A 277 -5.63 19.82 -40.80
N ASP A 278 -5.73 18.51 -41.01
CA ASP A 278 -4.71 17.53 -40.65
C ASP A 278 -3.43 17.83 -41.48
N GLY A 279 -2.40 18.40 -40.85
CA GLY A 279 -1.15 18.70 -41.53
C GLY A 279 -0.04 19.13 -40.58
N ASP A 280 1.05 18.37 -40.60
CA ASP A 280 2.21 18.40 -39.69
C ASP A 280 3.13 19.64 -39.82
N SER A 281 2.61 20.81 -40.18
CA SER A 281 3.41 22.03 -40.28
C SER A 281 2.57 23.29 -40.07
N ARG A 282 2.73 23.94 -38.91
CA ARG A 282 2.49 25.38 -38.79
C ARG A 282 3.64 26.11 -39.48
N TYR A 283 3.62 26.18 -40.80
CA TYR A 283 4.27 27.30 -41.48
C TYR A 283 3.29 28.47 -41.47
N SER A 284 3.78 29.57 -40.93
CA SER A 284 3.19 30.90 -40.98
C SER A 284 2.55 31.18 -42.33
N VAL A 285 1.22 31.20 -42.37
CA VAL A 285 0.46 31.89 -43.41
C VAL A 285 -0.41 32.87 -42.64
N GLY A 286 -0.14 34.15 -42.89
CA GLY A 286 -0.61 35.26 -42.07
C GLY A 286 -2.12 35.26 -41.88
N ASP A 287 -2.54 35.86 -40.77
CA ASP A 287 -3.89 36.34 -40.58
C ASP A 287 -4.22 37.36 -41.69
N THR A 288 -4.60 36.88 -42.87
CA THR A 288 -5.50 37.59 -43.77
C THR A 288 -6.88 37.53 -43.14
N ILE A 289 -7.08 38.39 -42.14
CA ILE A 289 -8.42 38.87 -41.81
C ILE A 289 -8.99 39.44 -43.10
N ALA A 290 -10.19 39.00 -43.48
CA ALA A 290 -10.95 39.59 -44.57
C ALA A 290 -11.25 41.06 -44.25
N SER A 291 -10.32 41.94 -44.61
CA SER A 291 -10.60 43.37 -44.80
C SER A 291 -11.34 43.52 -46.13
N PRO A 292 -12.38 44.36 -46.25
CA PRO A 292 -13.09 44.55 -47.51
C PRO A 292 -12.25 45.23 -48.61
N CYS A 293 -10.95 45.43 -48.41
CA CYS A 293 -10.08 46.21 -49.29
C CYS A 293 -8.70 45.53 -49.41
N GLY A 294 -8.39 45.04 -50.61
CA GLY A 294 -7.02 44.88 -51.11
C GLY A 294 -6.29 43.57 -50.77
N ILE A 295 -6.09 42.73 -51.79
CA ILE A 295 -5.06 41.68 -51.81
C ILE A 295 -3.69 42.35 -51.81
N HIS A 296 -2.79 41.95 -50.92
CA HIS A 296 -1.36 42.12 -51.13
C HIS A 296 -0.60 40.86 -50.73
N THR A 297 0.01 40.23 -51.73
CA THR A 297 1.03 39.18 -51.64
C THR A 297 2.39 39.77 -51.29
N TYR A 298 3.08 39.17 -50.32
CA TYR A 298 4.53 38.94 -50.33
C TYR A 298 4.82 37.61 -49.65
#